data_AF-A0A819WB69-F1
#
_entry.id   AF-A0A819WB69-F1
#
_cell.length_a   1.000
_cell.length_b   1.000
_cell.length_c   1.000
_cell.angle_alpha   90.00
_cell.angle_beta   90.00
_cell.angle_gamma   90.00
#
_symmetry.space_group_name_H-M   'P 1'
#
loop_
_entity.id
_entity.type
_entity.pdbx_description
1 polymer ?
#
loop_
_entity_poly.entity_id
_entity_poly.type
_entity_poly.pdbx_seq_one_letter_code
_entity_poly.pdbx_strand_id
1 'polypeptide(L)'
;MATKQNDVIDKFSYLSIKTQQETETNSEINSLWLIPYSFKCGYSFQCPLTFKQLIDRQMSQKYFQEILTVTEQNNKFYDFHMRLRSQGQYGLTVDFIYKNADDQSGPIKDDACISCDMNNQLSQLSLIRQNPTTYIWLDTQLRNKLIVTPRRHIERLSNMTKEEMAQFWHDTQVVLDEEGCDWQSMVLNHGKYREHVHLQMKINIEQHQWNQYIKKKYEKKIQQMQHLLKYNENNPIETYVGHQEFNQW
;
A
#
# COMPACT_ATOMS: atom_id res chain seq x y z
N MET A 1 19.89 -5.18 -39.17
CA MET A 1 20.64 -4.07 -38.53
C MET A 1 19.77 -3.51 -37.41
N ALA A 2 20.00 -3.94 -36.17
CA ALA A 2 19.20 -3.55 -35.01
C ALA A 2 20.15 -3.37 -33.81
N THR A 3 20.60 -2.14 -33.57
CA THR A 3 21.31 -1.73 -32.35
C THR A 3 21.44 -0.22 -32.41
N LYS A 4 20.76 0.51 -31.50
CA LYS A 4 21.12 1.88 -31.04
C LYS A 4 20.11 2.55 -30.10
N GLN A 5 18.99 1.92 -29.75
CA GLN A 5 17.98 2.55 -28.87
C GLN A 5 18.11 2.20 -27.37
N ASN A 6 18.89 1.18 -27.00
CA ASN A 6 19.00 0.74 -25.60
C ASN A 6 20.14 1.40 -24.79
N ASP A 7 21.19 1.93 -25.43
CA ASP A 7 22.35 2.46 -24.71
C ASP A 7 22.15 3.87 -24.12
N VAL A 8 21.09 4.57 -24.52
CA VAL A 8 20.80 5.93 -24.03
C VAL A 8 20.05 5.87 -22.69
N ILE A 9 19.18 4.87 -22.49
CA ILE A 9 18.34 4.75 -21.29
C ILE A 9 19.20 4.42 -20.05
N ASP A 10 20.23 3.58 -20.19
CA ASP A 10 21.11 3.20 -19.08
C ASP A 10 22.10 4.28 -18.66
N LYS A 11 22.43 5.25 -19.54
CA LYS A 11 23.35 6.34 -19.17
C LYS A 11 22.68 7.46 -18.39
N PHE A 12 21.38 7.69 -18.58
CA PHE A 12 20.63 8.69 -17.81
C PHE A 12 20.32 8.21 -16.37
N SER A 13 20.16 6.90 -16.15
CA SER A 13 19.89 6.36 -14.80
C SER A 13 21.07 6.54 -13.83
N TYR A 14 22.31 6.39 -14.33
CA TYR A 14 23.51 6.47 -13.49
C TYR A 14 24.00 7.91 -13.23
N LEU A 15 23.77 8.85 -14.15
CA LEU A 15 24.21 10.24 -13.99
C LEU A 15 23.31 11.05 -13.03
N SER A 16 22.03 10.67 -12.87
CA SER A 16 21.12 11.40 -11.98
C SER A 16 21.32 11.11 -10.48
N ILE A 17 21.97 9.99 -10.13
CA ILE A 17 22.10 9.54 -8.73
C ILE A 17 23.29 10.21 -8.03
N LYS A 18 24.36 10.56 -8.76
CA LYS A 18 25.59 11.09 -8.15
C LYS A 18 25.59 12.60 -7.85
N THR A 19 24.65 13.37 -8.40
CA THR A 19 24.68 14.84 -8.30
C THR A 19 23.66 15.42 -7.29
N GLN A 20 22.84 14.60 -6.62
CA GLN A 20 21.76 15.08 -5.75
C GLN A 20 22.07 15.04 -4.23
N GLN A 21 23.32 14.85 -3.82
CA GLN A 21 23.70 14.80 -2.40
C GLN A 21 24.04 16.15 -1.76
N GLU A 22 24.01 17.26 -2.50
CA GLU A 22 24.32 18.58 -1.94
C GLU A 22 23.06 19.45 -1.75
N THR A 23 22.71 19.65 -0.48
CA THR A 23 21.97 20.81 0.05
C THR A 23 20.63 21.16 -0.62
N GLU A 24 19.59 20.35 -0.40
CA GLU A 24 18.21 20.82 -0.55
C GLU A 24 17.54 20.92 0.82
N THR A 25 17.57 22.13 1.39
CA THR A 25 16.62 22.61 2.40
C THR A 25 15.24 22.92 1.79
N ASN A 26 15.02 22.59 0.52
CA ASN A 26 13.78 22.88 -0.18
C ASN A 26 12.73 21.82 0.14
N SER A 27 11.63 22.27 0.75
CA SER A 27 10.37 21.52 0.94
C SER A 27 9.63 21.20 -0.37
N GLU A 28 10.32 21.25 -1.50
CA GLU A 28 9.76 21.07 -2.83
C GLU A 28 10.05 19.67 -3.34
N ILE A 29 9.05 19.06 -3.98
CA ILE A 29 9.23 17.78 -4.65
C ILE A 29 9.95 18.06 -5.95
N ASN A 30 11.10 17.42 -6.16
CA ASN A 30 11.82 17.54 -7.41
C ASN A 30 10.93 17.03 -8.55
N SER A 31 10.70 17.86 -9.57
CA SER A 31 9.79 17.54 -10.68
C SER A 31 10.21 16.27 -11.45
N LEU A 32 11.50 15.90 -11.42
CA LEU A 32 11.99 14.66 -12.03
C LEU A 32 11.41 13.41 -11.36
N TRP A 33 11.07 13.46 -10.08
CA TRP A 33 10.44 12.33 -9.36
C TRP A 33 9.00 12.08 -9.82
N LEU A 34 8.41 13.05 -10.52
CA LEU A 34 7.04 13.02 -11.04
C LEU A 34 6.99 12.62 -12.52
N ILE A 35 8.14 12.31 -13.14
CA ILE A 35 8.20 11.84 -14.53
C ILE A 35 8.17 10.30 -14.52
N PRO A 36 7.15 9.66 -15.13
CA PRO A 36 7.11 8.21 -15.22
C PRO A 36 8.21 7.69 -16.17
N TYR A 37 8.99 6.70 -15.72
CA TYR A 37 10.14 6.18 -16.49
C TYR A 37 9.88 4.84 -17.19
N SER A 38 8.72 4.21 -16.97
CA SER A 38 8.30 2.97 -17.64
C SER A 38 6.80 3.00 -17.89
N PHE A 39 6.39 2.38 -19.02
CA PHE A 39 5.00 2.31 -19.50
C PHE A 39 4.52 0.88 -19.80
N LYS A 40 5.41 -0.13 -19.74
CA LYS A 40 5.13 -1.46 -20.32
C LYS A 40 3.93 -2.17 -19.67
N CYS A 41 3.68 -1.92 -18.39
CA CYS A 41 2.56 -2.50 -17.63
C CYS A 41 1.89 -1.49 -16.67
N GLY A 42 2.09 -0.19 -16.90
CA GLY A 42 1.81 0.80 -15.88
C GLY A 42 2.74 2.01 -15.91
N TYR A 43 2.51 2.97 -15.01
CA TYR A 43 3.48 4.04 -14.71
C TYR A 43 4.38 3.63 -13.56
N SER A 44 5.68 3.91 -13.67
CA SER A 44 6.61 3.78 -12.54
C SER A 44 7.28 5.11 -12.26
N PHE A 45 7.30 5.50 -10.98
CA PHE A 45 7.95 6.70 -10.47
C PHE A 45 9.11 6.30 -9.55
N GLN A 46 10.24 6.99 -9.67
CA GLN A 46 11.42 6.77 -8.85
C GLN A 46 11.65 7.99 -7.96
N CYS A 47 11.80 7.73 -6.67
CA CYS A 47 12.17 8.71 -5.67
C CYS A 47 13.50 8.26 -5.03
N PRO A 48 14.54 9.10 -5.01
CA PRO A 48 15.83 8.76 -4.39
C PRO A 48 15.73 8.69 -2.86
N LEU A 49 14.65 9.22 -2.28
CA LEU A 49 14.38 9.10 -0.85
C LEU A 49 13.72 7.77 -0.53
N THR A 50 14.13 7.14 0.56
CA THR A 50 13.42 5.99 1.11
C THR A 50 12.05 6.42 1.62
N PHE A 51 11.14 5.45 1.82
CA PHE A 51 9.84 5.74 2.43
C PHE A 51 9.99 6.44 3.78
N LYS A 52 10.86 5.92 4.67
CA LYS A 52 11.17 6.55 5.95
C LYS A 52 11.69 7.98 5.80
N GLN A 53 12.60 8.25 4.85
CA GLN A 53 13.11 9.60 4.62
C GLN A 53 12.01 10.57 4.14
N LEU A 54 11.05 10.10 3.33
CA LEU A 54 9.89 10.91 2.95
C LEU A 54 9.03 11.27 4.17
N ILE A 55 8.88 10.35 5.13
CA ILE A 55 8.16 10.61 6.39
C ILE A 55 8.93 11.57 7.29
N ASP A 56 10.20 11.28 7.54
CA ASP A 56 11.05 12.07 8.44
C ASP A 56 11.18 13.53 7.97
N ARG A 57 11.16 13.76 6.64
CA ARG A 57 11.16 15.09 6.02
C ARG A 57 9.78 15.71 5.85
N GLN A 58 8.70 15.04 6.29
CA GLN A 58 7.31 15.46 6.13
C GLN A 58 6.90 15.70 4.66
N MET A 59 7.51 14.96 3.72
CA MET A 59 7.28 15.09 2.28
C MET A 59 6.33 14.03 1.72
N SER A 60 6.05 12.97 2.46
CA SER A 60 5.24 11.82 1.99
C SER A 60 3.88 12.25 1.45
N GLN A 61 3.13 13.04 2.21
CA GLN A 61 1.82 13.56 1.81
C GLN A 61 1.88 14.24 0.45
N LYS A 62 2.76 15.23 0.31
CA LYS A 62 2.93 16.01 -0.92
C LYS A 62 3.36 15.12 -2.08
N TYR A 63 4.39 14.30 -1.88
CA TYR A 63 4.88 13.37 -2.91
C TYR A 63 3.77 12.46 -3.45
N PHE A 64 3.04 11.78 -2.56
CA PHE A 64 1.98 10.86 -2.96
C PHE A 64 0.78 11.57 -3.59
N GLN A 65 0.46 12.79 -3.16
CA GLN A 65 -0.62 13.58 -3.78
C GLN A 65 -0.23 14.08 -5.19
N GLU A 66 1.02 14.47 -5.42
CA GLU A 66 1.50 14.91 -6.73
C GLU A 66 1.51 13.75 -7.74
N ILE A 67 2.00 12.57 -7.37
CA ILE A 67 1.97 11.41 -8.29
C ILE A 67 0.53 10.94 -8.57
N LEU A 68 -0.39 11.05 -7.60
CA LEU A 68 -1.82 10.80 -7.83
C LEU A 68 -2.42 11.85 -8.78
N THR A 69 -2.00 13.11 -8.68
CA THR A 69 -2.43 14.17 -9.61
C THR A 69 -1.99 13.84 -11.04
N VAL A 70 -0.74 13.42 -11.22
CA VAL A 70 -0.24 12.95 -12.52
C VAL A 70 -1.06 11.76 -13.02
N THR A 71 -1.28 10.74 -12.20
CA THR A 71 -1.97 9.51 -12.63
C THR A 71 -3.48 9.72 -12.86
N GLU A 72 -4.19 10.25 -11.87
CA GLU A 72 -5.65 10.34 -11.86
C GLU A 72 -6.16 11.58 -12.61
N GLN A 73 -5.53 12.75 -12.46
CA GLN A 73 -6.05 14.00 -13.02
C GLN A 73 -5.52 14.25 -14.43
N ASN A 74 -4.21 14.14 -14.63
CA ASN A 74 -3.59 14.45 -15.91
C ASN A 74 -3.79 13.34 -16.93
N ASN A 75 -3.66 12.08 -16.48
CA ASN A 75 -3.73 10.91 -17.36
C ASN A 75 -5.04 10.13 -17.27
N LYS A 76 -5.97 10.51 -16.39
CA LYS A 76 -7.32 9.91 -16.25
C LYS A 76 -7.32 8.40 -15.93
N PHE A 77 -6.28 7.92 -15.26
CA PHE A 77 -6.23 6.53 -14.76
C PHE A 77 -6.77 6.46 -13.34
N TYR A 78 -7.91 5.79 -13.15
CA TYR A 78 -8.58 5.68 -11.84
C TYR A 78 -8.64 4.26 -11.28
N ASP A 79 -8.36 3.26 -12.13
CA ASP A 79 -8.40 1.84 -11.81
C ASP A 79 -6.97 1.28 -11.90
N PHE A 80 -6.33 1.05 -10.76
CA PHE A 80 -4.96 0.55 -10.71
C PHE A 80 -4.62 -0.12 -9.37
N HIS A 81 -3.54 -0.90 -9.37
CA HIS A 81 -2.77 -1.22 -8.17
C HIS A 81 -1.62 -0.24 -8.03
N MET A 82 -1.59 0.50 -6.92
CA MET A 82 -0.43 1.31 -6.55
C MET A 82 0.47 0.47 -5.65
N ARG A 83 1.66 0.12 -6.15
CA ARG A 83 2.64 -0.71 -5.45
C ARG A 83 3.89 0.09 -5.13
N LEU A 84 4.22 0.17 -3.85
CA LEU A 84 5.47 0.72 -3.35
C LEU A 84 6.49 -0.43 -3.24
N ARG A 85 7.73 -0.18 -3.64
CA ARG A 85 8.86 -1.10 -3.48
C ARG A 85 10.06 -0.36 -2.94
N SER A 86 10.59 -0.84 -1.82
CA SER A 86 11.88 -0.38 -1.32
C SER A 86 12.98 -0.72 -2.32
N GLN A 87 13.91 0.19 -2.56
CA GLN A 87 15.16 -0.07 -3.26
C GLN A 87 16.34 -0.08 -2.27
N GLY A 88 16.06 -0.46 -1.00
CA GLY A 88 17.03 -0.36 0.08
C GLY A 88 17.44 1.09 0.30
N GLN A 89 18.75 1.33 0.32
CA GLN A 89 19.32 2.67 0.46
C GLN A 89 19.17 3.56 -0.79
N TYR A 90 18.74 3.00 -1.93
CA TYR A 90 18.64 3.73 -3.20
C TYR A 90 17.28 4.40 -3.41
N GLY A 91 16.40 4.32 -2.42
CA GLY A 91 15.15 5.06 -2.39
C GLY A 91 13.90 4.20 -2.54
N LEU A 92 12.89 4.75 -3.20
CA LEU A 92 11.54 4.20 -3.32
C LEU A 92 11.12 4.18 -4.79
N THR A 93 10.55 3.06 -5.21
CA THR A 93 9.81 2.97 -6.49
C THR A 93 8.32 2.87 -6.22
N VAL A 94 7.51 3.62 -6.96
CA VAL A 94 6.06 3.56 -6.92
C VAL A 94 5.55 3.17 -8.30
N ASP A 95 4.97 1.97 -8.40
CA ASP A 95 4.36 1.46 -9.63
C ASP A 95 2.83 1.65 -9.57
N PHE A 96 2.23 2.11 -10.66
CA PHE A 96 0.80 2.10 -10.92
C PHE A 96 0.52 1.05 -11.99
N ILE A 97 0.09 -0.13 -11.57
CA ILE A 97 -0.13 -1.29 -12.43
C ILE A 97 -1.60 -1.35 -12.80
N TYR A 98 -1.89 -1.34 -14.09
CA TYR A 98 -3.24 -1.54 -14.61
C TYR A 98 -3.21 -2.67 -15.66
N LYS A 99 -4.22 -3.53 -15.62
CA LYS A 99 -4.55 -4.51 -16.67
C LYS A 99 -5.71 -3.94 -17.49
N ASN A 100 -6.20 -4.69 -18.48
CA ASN A 100 -7.42 -4.28 -19.17
C ASN A 100 -8.58 -4.22 -18.17
N ALA A 101 -9.15 -3.03 -17.94
CA ALA A 101 -10.15 -2.79 -16.89
C ALA A 101 -11.51 -3.45 -17.19
N ASP A 102 -11.72 -3.88 -18.44
CA ASP A 102 -12.92 -4.59 -18.89
C ASP A 102 -13.03 -6.00 -18.29
N ASP A 103 -11.91 -6.56 -17.82
CA ASP A 103 -11.87 -7.90 -17.22
C ASP A 103 -12.17 -7.92 -15.71
N GLN A 104 -12.49 -6.76 -15.09
CA GLN A 104 -12.70 -6.68 -13.65
C GLN A 104 -14.10 -6.16 -13.28
N SER A 105 -14.79 -6.93 -12.44
CA SER A 105 -16.12 -6.60 -11.92
C SER A 105 -16.14 -5.43 -10.94
N GLY A 106 -14.99 -5.05 -10.38
CA GLY A 106 -14.91 -4.13 -9.25
C GLY A 106 -15.30 -4.78 -7.92
N PRO A 107 -15.28 -4.01 -6.82
CA PRO A 107 -15.71 -4.53 -5.52
C PRO A 107 -17.20 -4.86 -5.53
N ILE A 108 -17.57 -5.88 -4.78
CA ILE A 108 -18.97 -6.14 -4.47
C ILE A 108 -19.45 -4.96 -3.62
N LYS A 109 -20.48 -4.26 -4.09
CA LYS A 109 -21.14 -3.19 -3.31
C LYS A 109 -22.00 -3.84 -2.24
N ASP A 110 -21.40 -4.20 -1.13
CA ASP A 110 -22.12 -4.56 0.08
C ASP A 110 -22.25 -3.36 1.02
N ASP A 111 -23.36 -3.31 1.75
CA ASP A 111 -23.62 -2.30 2.79
C ASP A 111 -22.72 -2.50 4.03
N ALA A 112 -22.00 -3.62 4.11
CA ALA A 112 -21.17 -4.00 5.24
C ALA A 112 -19.68 -3.95 4.89
N CYS A 113 -18.88 -3.28 5.73
CA CYS A 113 -17.42 -3.22 5.59
C CYS A 113 -16.74 -3.71 6.86
N ILE A 114 -15.92 -4.77 6.74
CA ILE A 114 -15.20 -5.35 7.88
C ILE A 114 -14.32 -4.32 8.61
N SER A 115 -13.69 -3.40 7.87
CA SER A 115 -12.84 -2.33 8.43
C SER A 115 -13.64 -1.20 9.09
N CYS A 116 -14.97 -1.17 8.93
CA CYS A 116 -15.88 -0.22 9.60
C CYS A 116 -16.68 -0.87 10.73
N ASP A 117 -16.88 -2.20 10.67
CA ASP A 117 -17.62 -2.95 11.67
C ASP A 117 -16.73 -3.35 12.85
N MET A 118 -16.60 -2.44 13.82
CA MET A 118 -15.84 -2.69 15.05
C MET A 118 -16.54 -3.62 16.04
N ASN A 119 -17.81 -3.96 15.81
CA ASN A 119 -18.56 -4.89 16.65
C ASN A 119 -18.34 -6.34 16.20
N ASN A 120 -17.91 -6.56 14.97
CA ASN A 120 -17.54 -7.87 14.47
C ASN A 120 -16.33 -8.45 15.22
N GLN A 121 -16.46 -9.70 15.66
CA GLN A 121 -15.42 -10.40 16.42
C GLN A 121 -14.10 -10.52 15.65
N LEU A 122 -14.14 -10.79 14.34
CA LEU A 122 -12.94 -10.89 13.51
C LEU A 122 -12.21 -9.55 13.41
N SER A 123 -12.94 -8.45 13.27
CA SER A 123 -12.37 -7.09 13.27
C SER A 123 -11.69 -6.77 14.60
N GLN A 124 -12.32 -7.11 15.74
CA GLN A 124 -11.72 -6.90 17.06
C GLN A 124 -10.44 -7.74 17.26
N LEU A 125 -10.44 -8.98 16.78
CA LEU A 125 -9.29 -9.86 16.88
C LEU A 125 -8.14 -9.39 15.99
N SER A 126 -8.43 -8.98 14.76
CA SER A 126 -7.41 -8.56 13.78
C SER A 126 -6.83 -7.18 14.08
N LEU A 127 -7.56 -6.28 14.73
CA LEU A 127 -7.07 -4.94 15.07
C LEU A 127 -5.84 -5.02 15.99
N ILE A 128 -4.71 -4.45 15.57
CA ILE A 128 -3.50 -4.34 16.40
C ILE A 128 -3.26 -2.92 16.89
N ARG A 129 -3.73 -1.91 16.16
CA ARG A 129 -3.59 -0.50 16.54
C ARG A 129 -4.73 0.36 16.05
N GLN A 130 -5.15 1.29 16.89
CA GLN A 130 -6.11 2.33 16.56
C GLN A 130 -5.48 3.69 16.83
N ASN A 131 -5.32 4.47 15.77
CA ASN A 131 -4.84 5.84 15.81
C ASN A 131 -6.02 6.81 15.54
N PRO A 132 -5.83 8.13 15.68
CA PRO A 132 -6.91 9.09 15.43
C PRO A 132 -7.55 8.97 14.05
N THR A 133 -6.75 8.75 13.00
CA THR A 133 -7.20 8.72 11.59
C THR A 133 -6.95 7.38 10.89
N THR A 134 -6.29 6.41 11.52
CA THR A 134 -5.92 5.13 10.90
C THR A 134 -6.18 3.95 11.82
N TYR A 135 -6.38 2.79 11.18
CA TYR A 135 -6.38 1.49 11.84
C TYR A 135 -5.32 0.60 11.22
N ILE A 136 -4.72 -0.25 12.05
CA ILE A 136 -3.74 -1.24 11.63
C ILE A 136 -4.20 -2.60 12.12
N TRP A 137 -4.16 -3.57 11.22
CA TRP A 137 -4.75 -4.89 11.40
C TRP A 137 -3.77 -5.98 10.99
N LEU A 138 -3.93 -7.17 11.58
CA LEU A 138 -3.51 -8.41 10.97
C LEU A 138 -4.40 -8.69 9.75
N ASP A 139 -3.84 -9.29 8.70
CA ASP A 139 -4.65 -9.81 7.60
C ASP A 139 -5.67 -10.83 8.12
N THR A 140 -6.95 -10.61 7.83
CA THR A 140 -8.04 -11.46 8.29
C THR A 140 -7.99 -12.86 7.70
N GLN A 141 -7.31 -13.04 6.56
CA GLN A 141 -7.01 -14.34 5.96
C GLN A 141 -5.70 -14.95 6.48
N LEU A 142 -5.07 -14.34 7.50
CA LEU A 142 -3.88 -14.84 8.18
C LEU A 142 -2.65 -15.04 7.27
N ARG A 143 -2.59 -14.29 6.18
CA ARG A 143 -1.38 -14.15 5.36
C ARG A 143 -0.34 -13.32 6.10
N ASN A 144 0.92 -13.37 5.66
CA ASN A 144 2.02 -12.58 6.24
C ASN A 144 1.94 -11.10 5.82
N LYS A 145 0.83 -10.45 6.14
CA LYS A 145 0.54 -9.07 5.76
C LYS A 145 -0.03 -8.32 6.94
N LEU A 146 0.39 -7.06 7.05
CA LEU A 146 -0.35 -6.07 7.83
C LEU A 146 -1.27 -5.31 6.89
N ILE A 147 -2.44 -4.94 7.39
CA ILE A 147 -3.39 -4.10 6.67
C ILE A 147 -3.43 -2.75 7.36
N VAL A 148 -3.34 -1.67 6.59
CA VAL A 148 -3.54 -0.30 7.08
C VAL A 148 -4.75 0.28 6.38
N THR A 149 -5.68 0.85 7.14
CA THR A 149 -6.88 1.50 6.61
C THR A 149 -7.04 2.89 7.22
N PRO A 150 -7.57 3.87 6.47
CA PRO A 150 -8.08 5.09 7.07
C PRO A 150 -9.28 4.73 7.95
N ARG A 151 -9.42 5.44 9.08
CA ARG A 151 -10.56 5.28 9.98
C ARG A 151 -11.87 5.70 9.32
N ARG A 152 -11.83 6.79 8.55
CA ARG A 152 -12.95 7.21 7.72
C ARG A 152 -13.07 6.25 6.54
N HIS A 153 -14.30 5.79 6.26
CA HIS A 153 -14.57 4.99 5.08
C HIS A 153 -14.32 5.84 3.83
N ILE A 154 -13.30 5.46 3.06
CA ILE A 154 -12.99 6.07 1.77
C ILE A 154 -12.58 5.01 0.78
N GLU A 155 -12.71 5.36 -0.48
CA GLU A 155 -12.55 4.43 -1.59
C GLU A 155 -11.19 4.52 -2.28
N ARG A 156 -10.57 5.70 -2.25
CA ARG A 156 -9.34 6.03 -2.94
C ARG A 156 -8.45 6.87 -2.04
N LEU A 157 -7.14 6.74 -2.21
CA LEU A 157 -6.16 7.59 -1.52
C LEU A 157 -6.37 9.08 -1.81
N SER A 158 -6.83 9.44 -3.02
CA SER A 158 -7.15 10.83 -3.39
C SER A 158 -8.40 11.40 -2.69
N ASN A 159 -9.18 10.58 -1.97
CA ASN A 159 -10.28 11.04 -1.14
C ASN A 159 -9.86 11.41 0.30
N MET A 160 -8.60 11.21 0.67
CA MET A 160 -8.06 11.68 1.95
C MET A 160 -7.87 13.19 1.95
N THR A 161 -8.08 13.81 3.11
CA THR A 161 -7.52 15.13 3.40
C THR A 161 -5.99 15.07 3.46
N LYS A 162 -5.32 16.23 3.41
CA LYS A 162 -3.85 16.27 3.49
C LYS A 162 -3.37 15.71 4.83
N GLU A 163 -4.06 16.06 5.91
CA GLU A 163 -3.77 15.64 7.27
C GLU A 163 -3.96 14.13 7.43
N GLU A 164 -5.07 13.57 6.94
CA GLU A 164 -5.29 12.12 6.94
C GLU A 164 -4.20 11.39 6.16
N MET A 165 -3.81 11.88 4.98
CA MET A 165 -2.78 11.25 4.16
C MET A 165 -1.39 11.32 4.82
N ALA A 166 -1.02 12.46 5.40
CA ALA A 166 0.22 12.61 6.14
C ALA A 166 0.28 11.59 7.30
N GLN A 167 -0.78 11.51 8.09
CA GLN A 167 -0.87 10.57 9.21
C GLN A 167 -0.92 9.11 8.74
N PHE A 168 -1.60 8.82 7.64
CA PHE A 168 -1.68 7.47 7.05
C PHE A 168 -0.31 6.89 6.76
N TRP A 169 0.54 7.68 6.11
CA TRP A 169 1.90 7.26 5.82
C TRP A 169 2.79 7.22 7.07
N HIS A 170 2.63 8.18 7.98
CA HIS A 170 3.39 8.23 9.23
C HIS A 170 3.10 7.00 10.10
N ASP A 171 1.83 6.71 10.37
CA ASP A 171 1.40 5.56 11.18
C ASP A 171 1.87 4.23 10.59
N THR A 172 1.92 4.15 9.25
CA THR A 172 2.47 2.99 8.54
C THR A 172 3.96 2.80 8.85
N GLN A 173 4.77 3.85 8.80
CA GLN A 173 6.19 3.75 9.14
C GLN A 173 6.38 3.44 10.63
N VAL A 174 5.60 4.07 11.52
CA VAL A 174 5.68 3.85 12.96
C VAL A 174 5.40 2.39 13.33
N VAL A 175 4.38 1.76 12.73
CA VAL A 175 4.13 0.33 13.03
C VAL A 175 5.27 -0.56 12.53
N LEU A 176 5.88 -0.25 11.40
CA LEU A 176 7.03 -1.02 10.90
C LEU A 176 8.22 -0.92 11.85
N ASP A 177 8.52 0.30 12.31
CA ASP A 177 9.62 0.56 13.25
C ASP A 177 9.38 -0.15 14.59
N GLU A 178 8.16 -0.08 15.15
CA GLU A 178 7.84 -0.70 16.43
C GLU A 178 7.73 -2.23 16.39
N GLU A 179 7.26 -2.78 15.26
CA GLU A 179 7.25 -4.22 15.06
C GLU A 179 8.63 -4.76 14.66
N GLY A 180 9.60 -3.89 14.34
CA GLY A 180 10.94 -4.29 13.93
C GLY A 180 10.97 -5.07 12.61
N CYS A 181 10.00 -4.81 11.73
CA CYS A 181 9.86 -5.49 10.44
C CYS A 181 10.29 -4.57 9.30
N ASP A 182 11.07 -5.13 8.37
CA ASP A 182 11.17 -4.59 7.04
C ASP A 182 9.94 -5.01 6.23
N TRP A 183 9.73 -4.33 5.11
CA TRP A 183 8.62 -4.61 4.20
C TRP A 183 9.16 -4.87 2.79
N GLN A 184 8.60 -5.88 2.14
CA GLN A 184 8.98 -6.24 0.77
C GLN A 184 8.28 -5.33 -0.25
N SER A 185 6.98 -5.12 -0.05
CA SER A 185 6.16 -4.22 -0.87
C SER A 185 4.93 -3.76 -0.10
N MET A 186 4.42 -2.58 -0.44
CA MET A 186 3.09 -2.14 0.00
C MET A 186 2.19 -1.99 -1.22
N VAL A 187 0.93 -2.40 -1.12
CA VAL A 187 -0.02 -2.37 -2.23
C VAL A 187 -1.32 -1.72 -1.79
N LEU A 188 -1.74 -0.68 -2.52
CA LEU A 188 -3.05 -0.06 -2.45
C LEU A 188 -3.82 -0.39 -3.73
N ASN A 189 -5.05 -0.87 -3.60
CA ASN A 189 -5.91 -1.17 -4.73
C ASN A 189 -6.92 -0.03 -4.93
N HIS A 190 -6.96 0.55 -6.13
CA HIS A 190 -7.86 1.65 -6.50
C HIS A 190 -8.88 1.22 -7.55
N GLY A 191 -10.06 1.83 -7.48
CA GLY A 191 -11.09 1.68 -8.51
C GLY A 191 -11.62 0.24 -8.59
N LYS A 192 -11.62 -0.35 -9.79
CA LYS A 192 -12.09 -1.73 -10.02
C LYS A 192 -11.15 -2.82 -9.51
N TYR A 193 -9.91 -2.48 -9.15
CA TYR A 193 -8.89 -3.45 -8.71
C TYR A 193 -8.99 -3.87 -7.25
N ARG A 194 -9.96 -3.35 -6.51
CA ARG A 194 -10.17 -3.66 -5.10
C ARG A 194 -11.28 -4.70 -4.94
N GLU A 195 -11.05 -5.61 -4.00
CA GLU A 195 -12.06 -6.57 -3.53
C GLU A 195 -13.02 -5.89 -2.55
N HIS A 196 -12.49 -4.95 -1.74
CA HIS A 196 -13.21 -4.22 -0.71
C HIS A 196 -13.44 -2.77 -1.13
N VAL A 197 -14.62 -2.23 -0.79
CA VAL A 197 -14.95 -0.82 -1.07
C VAL A 197 -14.03 0.14 -0.31
N HIS A 198 -13.71 -0.18 0.95
CA HIS A 198 -12.82 0.63 1.78
C HIS A 198 -11.36 0.48 1.34
N LEU A 199 -10.65 1.59 1.22
CA LEU A 199 -9.22 1.64 0.94
C LEU A 199 -8.43 0.85 1.96
N GLN A 200 -7.64 -0.08 1.47
CA GLN A 200 -6.72 -0.89 2.26
C GLN A 200 -5.34 -0.85 1.63
N MET A 201 -4.32 -0.59 2.46
CA MET A 201 -2.94 -0.86 2.10
C MET A 201 -2.53 -2.20 2.68
N LYS A 202 -2.07 -3.11 1.82
CA LYS A 202 -1.51 -4.41 2.18
C LYS A 202 0.00 -4.27 2.25
N ILE A 203 0.58 -4.42 3.44
CA ILE A 203 2.04 -4.43 3.66
C ILE A 203 2.51 -5.88 3.65
N ASN A 204 3.28 -6.27 2.63
CA ASN A 204 3.84 -7.61 2.54
C ASN A 204 5.14 -7.69 3.37
N ILE A 205 5.18 -8.61 4.32
CA ILE A 205 6.32 -8.86 5.20
C ILE A 205 6.88 -10.24 4.87
N GLU A 206 8.22 -10.36 4.84
CA GLU A 206 8.84 -11.66 4.58
C GLU A 206 8.49 -12.69 5.66
N GLN A 207 8.30 -13.94 5.26
CA GLN A 207 7.84 -15.01 6.16
C GLN A 207 8.69 -15.16 7.42
N HIS A 208 10.02 -15.00 7.29
CA HIS A 208 10.95 -15.15 8.40
C HIS A 208 10.77 -14.02 9.42
N GLN A 209 10.67 -12.76 8.97
CA GLN A 209 10.42 -11.60 9.83
C GLN A 209 9.02 -11.67 10.46
N TRP A 210 8.01 -12.06 9.67
CA TRP A 210 6.66 -12.26 10.18
C TRP A 210 6.63 -13.26 11.34
N ASN A 211 7.28 -14.41 11.19
CA ASN A 211 7.34 -15.43 12.25
C ASN A 211 8.08 -14.92 13.49
N GLN A 212 9.18 -14.20 13.29
CA GLN A 212 10.03 -13.71 14.36
C GLN A 212 9.36 -12.62 15.20
N TYR A 213 8.75 -11.63 14.54
CA TYR A 213 8.29 -10.41 15.19
C TYR A 213 6.77 -10.36 15.38
N ILE A 214 6.00 -10.57 14.31
CA ILE A 214 4.54 -10.40 14.33
C ILE A 214 3.85 -11.63 14.94
N LYS A 215 4.08 -12.82 14.39
CA LYS A 215 3.38 -14.04 14.79
C LYS A 215 3.61 -14.36 16.25
N LYS A 216 4.85 -14.23 16.72
CA LYS A 216 5.21 -14.44 18.13
C LYS A 216 4.50 -13.46 19.06
N LYS A 217 4.45 -12.18 18.71
CA LYS A 217 3.82 -11.12 19.51
C LYS A 217 2.30 -11.24 19.57
N TYR A 218 1.67 -11.61 18.46
CA TYR A 218 0.22 -11.69 18.31
C TYR A 218 -0.33 -13.13 18.26
N GLU A 219 0.42 -14.11 18.78
CA GLU A 219 0.10 -15.54 18.67
C GLU A 219 -1.32 -15.87 19.13
N LYS A 220 -1.74 -15.36 20.30
CA LYS A 220 -3.08 -15.59 20.84
C LYS A 220 -4.18 -15.07 19.92
N LYS A 221 -4.03 -13.87 19.37
CA LYS A 221 -4.98 -13.28 18.41
C LYS A 221 -5.07 -14.13 17.15
N ILE A 222 -3.93 -14.54 16.60
CA ILE A 222 -3.86 -15.41 15.42
C ILE A 222 -4.56 -16.76 15.67
N GLN A 223 -4.30 -17.41 16.82
CA GLN A 223 -4.96 -18.68 17.17
C GLN A 223 -6.48 -18.51 17.32
N GLN A 224 -6.94 -17.41 17.93
CA GLN A 224 -8.37 -17.10 18.05
C GLN A 224 -9.02 -16.84 16.68
N MET A 225 -8.34 -16.13 15.78
CA MET A 225 -8.79 -15.94 14.40
C MET A 225 -8.84 -17.28 13.65
N GLN A 226 -7.81 -18.13 13.76
CA GLN A 226 -7.81 -19.47 13.15
C GLN A 226 -8.99 -20.31 13.62
N HIS A 227 -9.28 -20.29 14.93
CA HIS A 227 -10.42 -20.98 15.50
C HIS A 227 -11.75 -20.42 14.95
N LEU A 228 -11.90 -19.09 14.93
CA LEU A 228 -13.09 -18.42 14.43
C LEU A 228 -13.36 -18.75 12.95
N LEU A 229 -12.32 -18.77 12.12
CA LEU A 229 -12.43 -19.06 10.68
C LEU A 229 -12.70 -20.53 10.38
N LYS A 230 -12.29 -21.45 11.26
CA LYS A 230 -12.42 -22.91 11.05
C LYS A 230 -13.74 -23.48 11.57
N TYR A 231 -14.27 -22.94 12.67
CA TYR A 231 -15.34 -23.58 13.44
C TYR A 231 -16.64 -22.78 13.51
N ASN A 232 -16.70 -21.56 12.97
CA ASN A 232 -17.95 -20.83 12.91
C ASN A 232 -18.75 -21.26 11.68
N GLU A 233 -19.96 -21.79 11.89
CA GLU A 233 -20.88 -22.20 10.82
C GLU A 233 -21.17 -21.05 9.84
N ASN A 234 -21.10 -19.81 10.33
CA ASN A 234 -21.10 -18.60 9.52
C ASN A 234 -19.69 -17.99 9.52
N ASN A 235 -18.86 -18.37 8.55
CA ASN A 235 -17.53 -17.79 8.44
C ASN A 235 -17.66 -16.27 8.29
N PRO A 236 -17.16 -15.47 9.26
CA PRO A 236 -17.39 -14.04 9.25
C PRO A 236 -16.80 -13.33 8.03
N ILE A 237 -15.85 -13.94 7.30
CA ILE A 237 -15.34 -13.39 6.05
C ILE A 237 -16.37 -13.46 4.92
N GLU A 238 -17.19 -14.51 4.87
CA GLU A 238 -18.16 -14.70 3.79
C GLU A 238 -19.21 -13.59 3.77
N THR A 239 -19.54 -13.03 4.94
CA THR A 239 -20.43 -11.86 5.07
C THR A 239 -19.89 -10.61 4.37
N TYR A 240 -18.57 -10.48 4.17
CA TYR A 240 -17.94 -9.27 3.61
C TYR A 240 -17.24 -9.46 2.27
N VAL A 241 -16.97 -10.70 1.88
CA VAL A 241 -16.22 -11.02 0.64
C VAL A 241 -17.06 -11.86 -0.33
N GLY A 242 -18.23 -12.30 0.11
CA GLY A 242 -19.08 -13.23 -0.63
C GLY A 242 -18.47 -14.63 -0.76
N HIS A 243 -19.19 -15.55 -1.39
CA HIS A 243 -18.73 -16.91 -1.70
C HIS A 243 -17.76 -16.95 -2.90
N GLN A 244 -16.79 -16.04 -2.98
CA GLN A 244 -15.74 -16.18 -3.98
C GLN A 244 -14.77 -17.27 -3.55
N GLU A 245 -14.63 -18.31 -4.38
CA GLU A 245 -13.59 -19.32 -4.18
C GLU A 245 -12.23 -18.62 -4.14
N PHE A 246 -11.57 -18.70 -2.97
CA PHE A 246 -10.26 -18.11 -2.76
C PHE A 246 -9.22 -18.82 -3.63
N ASN A 247 -8.96 -18.29 -4.82
CA ASN A 247 -7.80 -18.68 -5.60
C ASN A 247 -6.54 -18.29 -4.82
N GLN A 248 -5.71 -19.28 -4.51
CA GLN A 248 -4.42 -19.09 -3.85
C GLN A 248 -3.51 -18.26 -4.77
N TRP A 249 -3.27 -17.00 -4.41
CA TRP A 249 -2.29 -16.11 -5.06
C TRP A 249 -0.96 -16.14 -4.33
#